data_AF-A0A9N9GU00-F1
#
_entry.id   AF-A0A9N9GU00-F1
#
_cell.length_a   1.000
_cell.length_b   1.000
_cell.length_c   1.000
_cell.angle_alpha   90.00
_cell.angle_beta   90.00
_cell.angle_gamma   90.00
#
_symmetry.space_group_name_H-M   'P 1'
#
loop_
_entity.id
_entity.type
_entity.pdbx_description
1 polymer ?
#
loop_
_entity_poly.entity_id
_entity_poly.type
_entity_poly.pdbx_seq_one_letter_code
_entity_poly.pdbx_strand_id
1 'polypeptide(L)'
;MPSDDEQLYVQDLLGEQTRQMQSEEPGEPSPNRLKKLCQTEAKKKLFLKIDLQKIEIFANDGCTHNYTNGSRKDSMSFLVKYQRNEVSLCLFGYKHEVVIPWPELKGFRLNATSRVLTIKLDHGFLRLYYFHKDGFPYMLPPVTINSDPTNGILSNAIGFCLYPKPWEHSNTLMVAEAGINRLCFVDMNKENELLIVNKKEQDEPNISYDKISIQCVFESKLCNLTLPISGTFADFLTLVNQQFGVSPEWIEYCDRRSNEKISIANEEDWKIAKNGYIKMRMRVGNEENEIFKIFLTN
;
A
#
# COMPACT_ATOMS: atom_id res chain seq x y z
N MET A 1 41.30 0.39 -9.03
CA MET A 1 41.27 1.86 -8.87
C MET A 1 40.62 2.41 -10.13
N PRO A 2 39.45 3.07 -10.02
CA PRO A 2 38.75 3.59 -11.17
C PRO A 2 39.51 4.78 -11.76
N SER A 3 39.52 4.89 -13.09
CA SER A 3 40.27 5.88 -13.85
C SER A 3 39.70 7.29 -13.69
N ASP A 4 40.57 8.29 -13.81
CA ASP A 4 40.30 9.71 -13.55
C ASP A 4 39.13 10.31 -14.37
N ASP A 5 38.71 9.66 -15.45
CA ASP A 5 37.53 10.06 -16.24
C ASP A 5 36.18 9.75 -15.58
N GLU A 6 36.12 8.83 -14.60
CA GLU A 6 34.88 8.54 -13.85
C GLU A 6 34.62 9.55 -12.72
N GLN A 7 35.62 10.34 -12.31
CA GLN A 7 35.46 11.32 -11.23
C GLN A 7 34.89 12.67 -11.72
N LEU A 8 35.08 13.01 -13.00
CA LEU A 8 34.56 14.25 -13.57
C LEU A 8 33.03 14.22 -13.78
N TYR A 9 32.45 13.02 -13.95
CA TYR A 9 31.01 12.86 -14.21
C TYR A 9 30.14 12.95 -12.94
N VAL A 10 30.72 12.74 -11.76
CA VAL A 10 30.01 12.77 -10.47
C VAL A 10 29.88 14.20 -9.93
N GLN A 11 30.78 15.12 -10.31
CA GLN A 11 30.74 16.50 -9.84
C GLN A 11 29.69 17.39 -10.54
N ASP A 12 29.41 17.18 -11.83
CA ASP A 12 28.36 17.94 -12.53
C ASP A 12 26.93 17.56 -12.08
N LEU A 13 26.71 16.30 -11.65
CA LEU A 13 25.42 15.82 -11.15
C LEU A 13 25.05 16.37 -9.76
N LEU A 14 26.04 16.76 -8.96
CA LEU A 14 25.82 17.38 -7.64
C LEU A 14 25.68 18.91 -7.72
N GLY A 15 26.21 19.55 -8.76
CA GLY A 15 26.16 21.00 -8.94
C GLY A 15 24.80 21.56 -9.37
N GLU A 16 24.00 20.79 -10.13
CA GLU A 16 22.70 21.25 -10.62
C GLU A 16 21.54 21.04 -9.63
N GLN A 17 21.66 20.13 -8.65
CA GLN A 17 20.60 19.92 -7.64
C GLN A 17 20.58 20.98 -6.53
N THR A 18 21.64 21.76 -6.34
CA THR A 18 21.71 22.75 -5.25
C THR A 18 21.16 24.14 -5.64
N ARG A 19 20.72 24.36 -6.88
CA ARG A 19 20.23 25.69 -7.35
C ARG A 19 18.71 25.81 -7.52
N GLN A 20 17.92 24.79 -7.21
CA GLN A 20 16.44 24.83 -7.33
C GLN A 20 15.70 24.69 -5.99
N MET A 21 16.24 25.24 -4.91
CA MET A 21 15.50 25.44 -3.66
C MET A 21 15.52 26.91 -3.23
N GLN A 22 14.85 27.76 -4.00
CA GLN A 22 14.38 29.05 -3.49
C GLN A 22 12.92 29.26 -3.90
N SER A 23 12.05 29.21 -2.88
CA SER A 23 10.73 29.81 -2.75
C SER A 23 9.71 29.63 -3.89
N GLU A 24 8.82 28.65 -3.77
CA GLU A 24 7.47 28.73 -4.33
C GLU A 24 6.45 28.30 -3.26
N GLU A 25 5.46 29.17 -3.04
CA GLU A 25 4.32 28.98 -2.12
C GLU A 25 3.42 27.79 -2.51
N PRO A 26 2.64 27.23 -1.56
CA PRO A 26 1.83 26.04 -1.79
C PRO A 26 0.56 26.39 -2.59
N GLY A 27 0.67 26.37 -3.92
CA GLY A 27 -0.47 26.33 -4.84
C GLY A 27 -0.78 24.90 -5.30
N GLU A 28 -2.06 24.60 -5.53
CA GLU A 28 -2.55 23.30 -5.99
C GLU A 28 -1.75 22.73 -7.18
N PRO A 29 -1.53 21.40 -7.22
CA PRO A 29 -0.68 20.78 -8.23
C PRO A 29 -1.31 20.86 -9.63
N SER A 30 -0.74 21.74 -10.46
CA SER A 30 -1.13 21.91 -11.86
C SER A 30 -0.83 20.66 -12.72
N PRO A 31 -1.75 20.25 -13.63
CA PRO A 31 -1.55 19.18 -14.61
C PRO A 31 -0.30 19.31 -15.49
N ASN A 32 0.28 20.52 -15.56
CA ASN A 32 1.48 20.79 -16.34
C ASN A 32 2.78 20.29 -15.66
N ARG A 33 2.80 20.11 -14.33
CA ARG A 33 3.96 19.53 -13.63
C ARG A 33 4.13 18.04 -13.96
N LEU A 34 3.03 17.30 -14.10
CA LEU A 34 3.02 15.88 -14.49
C LEU A 34 3.54 15.64 -15.93
N LYS A 35 3.28 16.57 -16.85
CA LYS A 35 3.70 16.45 -18.26
C LYS A 35 5.22 16.61 -18.45
N LYS A 36 5.88 17.40 -17.60
CA LYS A 36 7.32 17.69 -17.72
C LYS A 36 8.21 16.53 -17.26
N LEU A 37 7.72 15.66 -16.38
CA LEU A 37 8.41 14.43 -15.95
C LEU A 37 8.44 13.34 -17.03
N CYS A 38 7.59 13.42 -18.07
CA CYS A 38 7.32 12.29 -18.96
C CYS A 38 8.19 12.24 -20.24
N GLN A 39 9.01 13.27 -20.53
CA GLN A 39 9.64 13.43 -21.86
C GLN A 39 11.12 13.02 -21.97
N THR A 40 11.82 12.69 -20.88
CA THR A 40 13.28 12.39 -20.91
C THR A 40 13.66 10.90 -20.78
N GLU A 41 12.71 9.98 -20.59
CA GLU A 41 12.99 8.57 -20.21
C GLU A 41 12.96 7.53 -21.35
N ALA A 42 13.27 7.90 -22.59
CA ALA A 42 13.26 6.93 -23.70
C ALA A 42 14.40 5.87 -23.65
N LYS A 43 15.30 5.92 -22.65
CA LYS A 43 16.39 4.96 -22.46
C LYS A 43 16.23 4.23 -21.12
N LYS A 44 15.83 2.95 -21.21
CA LYS A 44 15.53 1.98 -20.14
C LYS A 44 14.10 2.05 -19.57
N LYS A 45 13.12 1.62 -20.36
CA LYS A 45 11.78 1.27 -19.85
C LYS A 45 11.88 0.03 -18.95
N LEU A 46 12.34 0.19 -17.71
CA LEU A 46 12.38 -0.86 -16.68
C LEU A 46 10.98 -1.02 -16.09
N PHE A 47 10.15 -1.81 -16.76
CA PHE A 47 8.88 -2.26 -16.21
C PHE A 47 8.82 -3.78 -16.16
N LEU A 48 8.12 -4.28 -15.16
CA LEU A 48 7.70 -5.67 -15.11
C LEU A 48 6.38 -5.79 -15.88
N LYS A 49 6.33 -6.66 -16.90
CA LYS A 49 5.12 -6.92 -17.67
C LYS A 49 4.56 -8.29 -17.32
N ILE A 50 3.26 -8.35 -17.07
CA ILE A 50 2.49 -9.57 -16.81
C ILE A 50 1.35 -9.61 -17.83
N ASP A 51 1.33 -10.60 -18.72
CA ASP A 51 0.22 -10.79 -19.65
C ASP A 51 -1.02 -11.31 -18.91
N LEU A 52 -2.17 -10.74 -19.27
CA LEU A 52 -3.46 -11.05 -18.64
C LEU A 52 -4.36 -11.85 -19.58
N GLN A 53 -5.04 -12.83 -19.00
CA GLN A 53 -6.14 -13.56 -19.62
C GLN A 53 -7.47 -12.85 -19.40
N LYS A 54 -7.69 -12.32 -18.19
CA LYS A 54 -8.95 -11.68 -17.80
C LYS A 54 -8.68 -10.54 -16.82
N ILE A 55 -9.53 -9.51 -16.89
CA ILE A 55 -9.64 -8.43 -15.91
C ILE A 55 -11.09 -8.39 -15.43
N GLU A 56 -11.27 -8.40 -14.13
CA GLU A 56 -12.52 -8.03 -13.48
C GLU A 56 -12.36 -6.66 -12.84
N ILE A 57 -13.32 -5.77 -13.08
CA ILE A 57 -13.39 -4.44 -12.50
C ILE A 57 -14.59 -4.41 -11.58
N PHE A 58 -14.36 -4.17 -10.29
CA PHE A 58 -15.41 -4.00 -9.29
C PHE A 58 -15.77 -2.52 -9.19
N ALA A 59 -17.05 -2.20 -9.35
CA ALA A 59 -17.57 -0.85 -9.24
C ALA A 59 -18.28 -0.62 -7.91
N ASN A 60 -18.34 0.64 -7.48
CA ASN A 60 -18.95 1.05 -6.20
C ASN A 60 -20.48 0.81 -6.16
N ASP A 61 -21.12 0.69 -7.32
CA ASP A 61 -22.53 0.32 -7.45
C ASP A 61 -22.79 -1.19 -7.27
N GLY A 62 -21.75 -1.98 -6.97
CA GLY A 62 -21.81 -3.43 -6.82
C GLY A 62 -21.72 -4.20 -8.15
N CYS A 63 -21.63 -3.50 -9.29
CA CYS A 63 -21.46 -4.15 -10.58
C CYS A 63 -20.03 -4.68 -10.76
N THR A 64 -19.90 -5.77 -11.52
CA THR A 64 -18.60 -6.32 -11.92
C THR A 64 -18.51 -6.37 -13.44
N HIS A 65 -17.54 -5.66 -14.00
CA HIS A 65 -17.30 -5.63 -15.43
C HIS A 65 -16.14 -6.56 -15.79
N ASN A 66 -16.34 -7.38 -16.82
CA ASN A 66 -15.40 -8.43 -17.20
C ASN A 66 -14.80 -8.15 -18.58
N TYR A 67 -13.48 -8.20 -18.67
CA TYR A 67 -12.74 -8.17 -19.94
C TYR A 67 -11.94 -9.45 -20.07
N THR A 68 -12.13 -10.17 -21.17
CA THR A 68 -11.45 -11.45 -21.42
C THR A 68 -10.67 -11.37 -22.73
N ASN A 69 -9.45 -11.90 -22.71
CA ASN A 69 -8.57 -11.96 -23.87
C ASN A 69 -9.03 -13.09 -24.81
N GLY A 70 -10.01 -12.81 -25.67
CA GLY A 70 -10.55 -13.76 -26.64
C GLY A 70 -9.76 -13.82 -27.95
N SER A 71 -8.98 -12.77 -28.26
CA SER A 71 -8.23 -12.67 -29.51
C SER A 71 -6.96 -11.81 -29.35
N ARG A 72 -6.09 -11.81 -30.37
CA ARG A 72 -4.91 -10.92 -30.38
C ARG A 72 -5.28 -9.44 -30.23
N LYS A 73 -6.44 -9.02 -30.75
CA LYS A 73 -6.93 -7.63 -30.62
C LYS A 73 -7.39 -7.28 -29.21
N ASP A 74 -7.62 -8.30 -28.38
CA ASP A 74 -8.05 -8.18 -26.98
C ASP A 74 -6.89 -8.45 -26.02
N SER A 75 -5.66 -8.34 -26.51
CA SER A 75 -4.49 -8.57 -25.67
C SER A 75 -4.41 -7.52 -24.57
N MET A 76 -4.18 -8.00 -23.35
CA MET A 76 -4.11 -7.19 -22.14
C MET A 76 -2.85 -7.51 -21.35
N SER A 77 -2.30 -6.53 -20.65
CA SER A 77 -1.21 -6.73 -19.69
C SER A 77 -1.30 -5.78 -18.51
N PHE A 78 -0.73 -6.21 -17.40
CA PHE A 78 -0.42 -5.38 -16.26
C PHE A 78 1.07 -5.00 -16.29
N LEU A 79 1.35 -3.71 -16.15
CA LEU A 79 2.72 -3.19 -16.08
C LEU A 79 2.98 -2.64 -14.68
N VAL A 80 4.12 -3.00 -14.09
CA VAL A 80 4.63 -2.39 -12.86
C VAL A 80 5.85 -1.55 -13.21
N LYS A 81 5.76 -0.23 -13.01
CA LYS A 81 6.80 0.73 -13.37
C LYS A 81 7.42 1.31 -12.10
N TYR A 82 8.32 0.54 -11.49
CA TYR A 82 8.91 0.88 -10.19
C TYR A 82 9.58 2.25 -10.12
N GLN A 83 10.26 2.67 -11.19
CA GLN A 83 10.96 3.96 -11.22
C GLN A 83 10.01 5.16 -11.29
N ARG A 84 8.78 4.93 -11.77
CA ARG A 84 7.77 5.96 -11.97
C ARG A 84 6.68 5.93 -10.91
N ASN A 85 6.79 5.04 -9.92
CA ASN A 85 5.82 4.86 -8.85
C ASN A 85 4.37 4.73 -9.37
N GLU A 86 4.19 3.97 -10.45
CA GLU A 86 2.89 3.78 -11.09
C GLU A 86 2.71 2.31 -11.52
N VAL A 87 1.44 1.89 -11.60
CA VAL A 87 1.04 0.65 -12.26
C VAL A 87 0.19 0.98 -13.49
N SER A 88 0.09 0.06 -14.44
CA SER A 88 -0.68 0.33 -15.66
C SER A 88 -1.43 -0.89 -16.17
N LEU A 89 -2.66 -0.68 -16.61
CA LEU A 89 -3.45 -1.67 -17.33
C LEU A 89 -3.42 -1.34 -18.82
N CYS A 90 -2.83 -2.22 -19.62
CA CYS A 90 -2.85 -2.10 -21.08
C CYS A 90 -4.00 -2.94 -21.61
N LEU A 91 -4.89 -2.30 -22.36
CA LEU A 91 -6.15 -2.84 -22.86
C LEU A 91 -6.19 -2.82 -24.40
N PHE A 92 -7.07 -3.66 -24.96
CA PHE A 92 -7.44 -3.67 -26.38
C PHE A 92 -6.24 -3.73 -27.33
N GLY A 93 -5.44 -4.80 -27.20
CA GLY A 93 -4.26 -5.01 -28.04
C GLY A 93 -3.09 -4.12 -27.62
N TYR A 94 -3.01 -3.83 -26.31
CA TYR A 94 -2.02 -2.94 -25.70
C TYR A 94 -2.07 -1.48 -26.15
N LYS A 95 -3.10 -1.07 -26.88
CA LYS A 95 -3.21 0.27 -27.45
C LYS A 95 -3.67 1.31 -26.44
N HIS A 96 -4.50 0.93 -25.48
CA HIS A 96 -5.00 1.83 -24.48
C HIS A 96 -4.36 1.50 -23.15
N GLU A 97 -3.60 2.44 -22.59
CA GLU A 97 -2.94 2.27 -21.31
C GLU A 97 -3.62 3.16 -20.27
N VAL A 98 -4.07 2.54 -19.19
CA VAL A 98 -4.62 3.20 -18.01
C VAL A 98 -3.54 3.18 -16.94
N VAL A 99 -3.03 4.35 -16.59
CA VAL A 99 -1.96 4.50 -15.59
C VAL A 99 -2.56 4.92 -14.27
N ILE A 100 -2.18 4.21 -13.21
CA ILE A 100 -2.63 4.41 -11.83
C ILE A 100 -1.39 4.68 -10.96
N PRO A 101 -1.24 5.91 -10.44
CA PRO A 101 -0.17 6.24 -9.51
C PRO A 101 -0.25 5.40 -8.23
N TRP A 102 0.89 5.09 -7.61
CA TRP A 102 0.95 4.34 -6.35
C TRP A 102 0.13 4.93 -5.20
N PRO A 103 0.06 6.26 -4.97
CA PRO A 103 -0.76 6.83 -3.88
C PRO A 103 -2.25 6.46 -3.93
N GLU A 104 -2.75 6.07 -5.09
CA GLU A 104 -4.14 5.65 -5.29
C GLU A 104 -4.38 4.19 -4.88
N LEU A 105 -3.32 3.39 -4.76
CA LEU A 105 -3.40 1.99 -4.35
C LEU A 105 -3.70 1.92 -2.84
N LYS A 106 -4.74 1.19 -2.46
CA LYS A 106 -5.08 0.89 -1.05
C LYS A 106 -4.70 -0.53 -0.65
N GLY A 107 -4.47 -1.38 -1.62
CA GLY A 107 -4.03 -2.74 -1.38
C GLY A 107 -3.63 -3.44 -2.67
N PHE A 108 -2.62 -4.30 -2.55
CA PHE A 108 -2.14 -5.14 -3.63
C PHE A 108 -1.82 -6.53 -3.06
N ARG A 109 -2.47 -7.57 -3.57
CA ARG A 109 -2.32 -8.95 -3.07
C ARG A 109 -2.27 -9.95 -4.20
N LEU A 110 -1.41 -10.95 -4.07
CA LEU A 110 -1.41 -12.16 -4.89
C LEU A 110 -2.08 -13.29 -4.10
N ASN A 111 -3.14 -13.87 -4.66
CA ASN A 111 -3.67 -15.13 -4.12
C ASN A 111 -2.77 -16.28 -4.58
N ALA A 112 -2.10 -16.95 -3.65
CA ALA A 112 -1.15 -18.02 -3.96
C ALA A 112 -1.79 -19.23 -4.67
N THR A 113 -3.04 -19.55 -4.34
CA THR A 113 -3.75 -20.71 -4.90
C THR A 113 -4.32 -20.41 -6.28
N SER A 114 -5.04 -19.30 -6.43
CA SER A 114 -5.70 -18.95 -7.70
C SER A 114 -4.79 -18.19 -8.68
N ARG A 115 -3.63 -17.71 -8.20
CA ARG A 115 -2.68 -16.87 -8.95
C ARG A 115 -3.29 -15.53 -9.41
N VAL A 116 -4.39 -15.11 -8.81
CA VAL A 116 -5.06 -13.83 -9.12
C VAL A 116 -4.38 -12.69 -8.36
N LEU A 117 -4.12 -11.59 -9.06
CA LEU A 117 -3.67 -10.35 -8.46
C LEU A 117 -4.88 -9.47 -8.16
N THR A 118 -5.06 -9.06 -6.90
CA THR A 118 -6.13 -8.17 -6.46
C THR A 118 -5.57 -6.79 -6.16
N ILE A 119 -6.17 -5.76 -6.75
CA ILE A 119 -5.86 -4.36 -6.52
C ILE A 119 -7.08 -3.69 -5.88
N LYS A 120 -6.87 -2.97 -4.78
CA LYS A 120 -7.90 -2.15 -4.11
C LYS A 120 -7.59 -0.67 -4.29
N LEU A 121 -8.63 0.12 -4.53
CA LEU A 121 -8.57 1.56 -4.80
C LEU A 121 -9.71 2.27 -4.06
N ASP A 122 -9.58 3.58 -3.89
CA ASP A 122 -10.73 4.41 -3.53
C ASP A 122 -11.61 4.69 -4.75
N HIS A 123 -12.89 4.92 -4.51
CA HIS A 123 -13.79 5.41 -5.55
C HIS A 123 -13.28 6.75 -6.10
N GLY A 124 -13.28 6.90 -7.43
CA GLY A 124 -12.84 8.13 -8.08
C GLY A 124 -11.32 8.33 -8.12
N PHE A 125 -10.53 7.27 -7.88
CA PHE A 125 -9.07 7.31 -7.90
C PHE A 125 -8.47 8.03 -9.13
N LEU A 126 -7.33 8.69 -8.91
CA LEU A 126 -6.60 9.38 -9.97
C LEU A 126 -6.06 8.38 -11.00
N ARG A 127 -6.23 8.72 -12.28
CA ARG A 127 -5.73 7.91 -13.39
C ARG A 127 -5.43 8.77 -14.61
N LEU A 128 -4.48 8.31 -15.42
CA LEU A 128 -4.13 8.91 -16.71
C LEU A 128 -4.37 7.91 -17.82
N TYR A 129 -4.70 8.42 -19.00
CA TYR A 129 -4.95 7.58 -20.18
C TYR A 129 -3.95 7.90 -21.27
N TYR A 130 -3.37 6.86 -21.84
CA TYR A 130 -2.46 6.95 -22.98
C TYR A 130 -2.93 6.05 -24.12
N PHE A 131 -2.68 6.51 -25.34
CA PHE A 131 -2.89 5.75 -26.56
C PHE A 131 -1.55 5.46 -27.25
N HIS A 132 -1.32 4.18 -27.54
CA HIS A 132 -0.15 3.65 -28.25
C HIS A 132 -0.58 3.22 -29.65
N LYS A 133 -0.17 3.98 -30.67
CA LYS A 133 -0.63 3.79 -32.06
C LYS A 133 -0.24 2.43 -32.65
N ASP A 134 0.95 1.99 -32.30
CA ASP A 134 1.65 0.78 -32.75
C ASP A 134 1.36 -0.46 -31.89
N GLY A 135 0.85 -0.29 -30.66
CA GLY A 135 0.68 -1.37 -29.70
C GLY A 135 2.03 -1.89 -29.18
N PHE A 136 2.03 -3.06 -28.53
CA PHE A 136 3.25 -3.60 -27.93
C PHE A 136 4.07 -4.43 -28.94
N PRO A 137 5.42 -4.32 -28.97
CA PRO A 137 6.26 -3.40 -28.20
C PRO A 137 6.14 -1.94 -28.67
N TYR A 138 6.12 -1.01 -27.71
CA TYR A 138 5.94 0.42 -27.96
C TYR A 138 7.19 1.04 -28.60
N MET A 139 7.15 1.24 -29.92
CA MET A 139 8.13 1.90 -30.77
C MET A 139 7.94 3.41 -30.82
N LEU A 140 6.69 3.89 -30.74
CA LEU A 140 6.36 5.31 -30.73
C LEU A 140 6.05 5.80 -29.31
N PRO A 141 6.28 7.10 -29.01
CA PRO A 141 5.81 7.70 -27.77
C PRO A 141 4.27 7.64 -27.67
N PRO A 142 3.71 7.38 -26.48
CA PRO A 142 2.26 7.43 -26.29
C PRO A 142 1.71 8.83 -26.46
N VAL A 143 0.44 8.91 -26.88
CA VAL A 143 -0.36 10.14 -26.89
C VAL A 143 -1.25 10.15 -25.67
N THR A 144 -1.21 11.20 -24.84
CA THR A 144 -2.18 11.37 -23.75
C THR A 144 -3.57 11.61 -24.32
N ILE A 145 -4.57 10.91 -23.78
CA ILE A 145 -5.98 11.09 -24.13
C ILE A 145 -6.77 11.45 -22.87
N ASN A 146 -7.86 12.21 -23.05
CA ASN A 146 -8.73 12.61 -21.93
C ASN A 146 -9.94 11.68 -21.75
N SER A 147 -10.17 10.77 -22.69
CA SER A 147 -11.29 9.85 -22.69
C SER A 147 -10.94 8.52 -22.04
N ASP A 148 -11.78 8.05 -21.14
CA ASP A 148 -11.69 6.72 -20.56
C ASP A 148 -11.90 5.64 -21.65
N PRO A 149 -10.91 4.78 -21.92
CA PRO A 149 -11.03 3.74 -22.95
C PRO A 149 -12.07 2.66 -22.60
N THR A 150 -12.55 2.61 -21.35
CA THR A 150 -13.58 1.68 -20.89
C THR A 150 -14.99 2.29 -20.92
N ASN A 151 -15.18 3.42 -21.61
CA ASN A 151 -16.45 4.13 -21.72
C ASN A 151 -17.07 4.51 -20.35
N GLY A 152 -16.21 4.89 -19.40
CA GLY A 152 -16.63 5.37 -18.09
C GLY A 152 -16.67 4.31 -16.99
N ILE A 153 -16.44 3.03 -17.29
CA ILE A 153 -16.44 1.97 -16.26
C ILE A 153 -15.41 2.26 -15.15
N LEU A 154 -14.24 2.79 -15.51
CA LEU A 154 -13.21 3.11 -14.52
C LEU A 154 -13.60 4.27 -13.60
N SER A 155 -14.57 5.10 -13.98
CA SER A 155 -15.01 6.22 -13.15
C SER A 155 -15.60 5.80 -11.81
N ASN A 156 -16.28 4.66 -11.79
CA ASN A 156 -16.92 4.09 -10.61
C ASN A 156 -16.13 2.91 -10.01
N ALA A 157 -14.94 2.60 -10.52
CA ALA A 157 -14.19 1.43 -10.10
C ALA A 157 -13.53 1.62 -8.72
N ILE A 158 -13.57 0.57 -7.90
CA ILE A 158 -13.00 0.48 -6.54
C ILE A 158 -11.92 -0.61 -6.42
N GLY A 159 -11.72 -1.39 -7.48
CA GLY A 159 -10.69 -2.41 -7.49
C GLY A 159 -10.69 -3.27 -8.74
N PHE A 160 -9.68 -4.12 -8.82
CA PHE A 160 -9.47 -5.04 -9.93
C PHE A 160 -9.10 -6.43 -9.43
N CYS A 161 -9.59 -7.46 -10.12
CA CYS A 161 -8.99 -8.78 -10.11
C CYS A 161 -8.35 -9.04 -11.48
N LEU A 162 -7.04 -9.24 -11.48
CA LEU A 162 -6.25 -9.51 -12.68
C LEU A 162 -5.91 -10.99 -12.70
N TYR A 163 -6.24 -11.65 -13.80
CA TYR A 163 -6.00 -13.07 -14.01
C TYR A 163 -4.83 -13.20 -15.00
N PRO A 164 -3.61 -13.49 -14.52
CA PRO A 164 -2.46 -13.68 -15.38
C PRO A 164 -2.66 -14.86 -16.32
N LYS A 165 -2.00 -14.84 -17.47
CA LYS A 165 -2.02 -16.00 -18.37
C LYS A 165 -1.29 -17.18 -17.74
N PRO A 166 -1.65 -18.44 -18.09
CA PRO A 166 -1.06 -19.62 -17.46
C PRO A 166 0.47 -19.72 -17.54
N TRP A 167 1.06 -19.14 -18.59
CA TRP A 167 2.51 -19.13 -18.84
C TRP A 167 3.28 -18.05 -18.09
N GLU A 168 2.60 -17.13 -17.40
CA GLU A 168 3.27 -16.21 -16.50
C GLU A 168 3.95 -17.01 -15.38
N HIS A 169 5.18 -16.67 -15.01
CA HIS A 169 5.91 -17.42 -13.99
C HIS A 169 5.50 -16.96 -12.58
N SER A 170 5.36 -17.87 -11.63
CA SER A 170 4.98 -17.52 -10.24
C SER A 170 5.94 -16.52 -9.60
N ASN A 171 7.25 -16.67 -9.82
CA ASN A 171 8.25 -15.70 -9.35
C ASN A 171 7.98 -14.28 -9.87
N THR A 172 7.51 -14.11 -11.12
CA THR A 172 7.15 -12.80 -11.68
C THR A 172 6.03 -12.17 -10.86
N LEU A 173 4.99 -12.94 -10.54
CA LEU A 173 3.84 -12.48 -9.76
C LEU A 173 4.25 -12.13 -8.31
N MET A 174 5.08 -12.97 -7.69
CA MET A 174 5.60 -12.74 -6.34
C MET A 174 6.49 -11.49 -6.28
N VAL A 175 7.35 -11.28 -7.29
CA VAL A 175 8.19 -10.08 -7.39
C VAL A 175 7.31 -8.84 -7.56
N ALA A 176 6.23 -8.91 -8.36
CA ALA A 176 5.27 -7.81 -8.49
C ALA A 176 4.64 -7.45 -7.14
N GLU A 177 4.11 -8.45 -6.42
CA GLU A 177 3.50 -8.25 -5.10
C GLU A 177 4.49 -7.70 -4.08
N ALA A 178 5.65 -8.36 -3.91
CA ALA A 178 6.66 -7.94 -2.95
C ALA A 178 7.20 -6.54 -3.27
N GLY A 179 7.43 -6.24 -4.56
CA GLY A 179 7.92 -4.95 -5.01
C GLY A 179 6.93 -3.83 -4.76
N ILE A 180 5.65 -4.00 -5.14
CA ILE A 180 4.62 -3.00 -4.86
C ILE A 180 4.44 -2.84 -3.35
N ASN A 181 4.35 -3.94 -2.59
CA ASN A 181 4.16 -3.85 -1.16
C ASN A 181 5.33 -3.15 -0.44
N ARG A 182 6.56 -3.37 -0.92
CA ARG A 182 7.75 -2.72 -0.38
C ARG A 182 7.86 -1.25 -0.78
N LEU A 183 7.39 -0.84 -1.95
CA LEU A 183 7.66 0.52 -2.43
C LEU A 183 6.45 1.44 -2.30
N CYS A 184 5.24 0.90 -2.38
CA CYS A 184 4.00 1.65 -2.25
C CYS A 184 3.50 1.75 -0.80
N PHE A 185 3.73 0.72 0.03
CA PHE A 185 3.14 0.63 1.37
C PHE A 185 4.16 0.65 2.52
N VAL A 186 5.45 0.84 2.24
CA VAL A 186 6.47 0.93 3.30
C VAL A 186 6.34 2.20 4.13
N ASP A 187 5.96 3.33 3.53
CA ASP A 187 5.79 4.57 4.26
C ASP A 187 4.46 4.63 5.03
N MET A 188 3.44 3.85 4.68
CA MET A 188 2.25 3.69 5.54
C MET A 188 2.56 2.92 6.83
N ASN A 189 3.60 2.08 6.83
CA ASN A 189 4.09 1.45 8.06
C ASN A 189 5.00 2.42 8.84
N LYS A 190 5.76 3.29 8.17
CA LYS A 190 6.61 4.30 8.82
C LYS A 190 5.87 5.54 9.32
N GLU A 191 4.80 5.99 8.68
CA GLU A 191 3.94 7.06 9.21
C GLU A 191 3.15 6.58 10.42
N ASN A 192 2.81 5.29 10.48
CA ASN A 192 2.39 4.67 11.73
C ASN A 192 3.53 4.69 12.78
N GLU A 193 4.78 4.39 12.41
CA GLU A 193 5.95 4.53 13.32
C GLU A 193 6.30 5.99 13.70
N LEU A 194 6.03 6.99 12.85
CA LEU A 194 6.33 8.41 13.10
C LEU A 194 5.18 9.13 13.80
N LEU A 195 3.93 8.69 13.65
CA LEU A 195 2.82 9.07 14.54
C LEU A 195 3.02 8.51 15.97
N ILE A 196 3.82 7.44 16.11
CA ILE A 196 4.25 6.88 17.40
C ILE A 196 5.36 7.73 18.07
N VAL A 197 6.11 8.55 17.32
CA VAL A 197 7.22 9.35 17.88
C VAL A 197 6.90 10.87 17.95
N ASN A 198 6.09 11.42 17.04
CA ASN A 198 5.82 12.86 16.96
C ASN A 198 4.46 13.30 17.54
N LYS A 199 3.78 12.46 18.33
CA LYS A 199 2.77 12.93 19.31
C LYS A 199 3.38 13.17 20.70
N LYS A 200 4.66 13.53 20.74
CA LYS A 200 5.21 14.34 21.82
C LYS A 200 5.34 15.78 21.32
N GLU A 201 4.61 16.65 22.00
CA GLU A 201 4.74 18.11 22.04
C GLU A 201 3.98 18.95 20.98
N GLN A 202 3.15 19.84 21.53
CA GLN A 202 2.33 20.93 20.95
C GLN A 202 0.95 20.50 20.42
N ASP A 203 -0.21 20.79 21.03
CA ASP A 203 -0.58 21.70 22.12
C ASP A 203 -1.74 21.13 22.97
N GLU A 204 -1.66 21.42 24.27
CA GLU A 204 -2.62 21.25 25.38
C GLU A 204 -3.14 19.87 25.84
N PRO A 205 -3.20 19.65 27.18
CA PRO A 205 -3.45 18.35 27.79
C PRO A 205 -4.93 18.17 28.11
N ASN A 206 -5.63 17.43 27.25
CA ASN A 206 -6.77 16.65 27.71
C ASN A 206 -6.47 15.18 27.41
N ILE A 207 -5.57 14.61 28.22
CA ILE A 207 -5.37 13.16 28.29
C ILE A 207 -6.70 12.59 28.77
N SER A 208 -7.56 12.25 27.82
CA SER A 208 -8.71 11.39 28.10
C SER A 208 -8.12 10.07 28.56
N TYR A 209 -8.23 9.82 29.86
CA TYR A 209 -7.84 8.57 30.51
C TYR A 209 -8.64 7.37 29.98
N ASP A 210 -9.57 7.57 29.05
CA ASP A 210 -10.52 6.57 28.60
C ASP A 210 -9.98 5.61 27.56
N LYS A 211 -8.67 5.63 27.27
CA LYS A 211 -8.05 4.76 26.24
C LYS A 211 -6.84 3.98 26.74
N ILE A 212 -6.72 2.75 26.25
CA ILE A 212 -5.58 1.85 26.40
C ILE A 212 -4.84 1.71 25.07
N SER A 213 -3.51 1.73 25.15
CA SER A 213 -2.61 1.53 24.01
C SER A 213 -2.05 0.12 24.07
N ILE A 214 -2.29 -0.66 23.02
CA ILE A 214 -2.02 -2.09 22.95
C ILE A 214 -1.05 -2.34 21.82
N GLN A 215 0.09 -2.98 22.08
CA GLN A 215 1.01 -3.43 21.04
C GLN A 215 0.78 -4.90 20.75
N CYS A 216 0.21 -5.18 19.60
CA CYS A 216 0.06 -6.51 19.05
C CYS A 216 1.34 -6.96 18.34
N VAL A 217 1.80 -8.15 18.65
CA VAL A 217 2.92 -8.84 18.00
C VAL A 217 2.34 -10.04 17.26
N PHE A 218 2.40 -10.04 15.93
CA PHE A 218 1.93 -11.15 15.09
C PHE A 218 3.03 -11.52 14.10
N GLU A 219 3.57 -12.74 14.20
CA GLU A 219 4.76 -13.16 13.45
C GLU A 219 5.93 -12.15 13.63
N SER A 220 6.44 -11.60 12.53
CA SER A 220 7.47 -10.54 12.53
C SER A 220 6.88 -9.12 12.44
N LYS A 221 5.56 -8.96 12.61
CA LYS A 221 4.87 -7.67 12.52
C LYS A 221 4.50 -7.16 13.91
N LEU A 222 4.67 -5.86 14.10
CA LEU A 222 4.21 -5.13 15.27
C LEU A 222 3.11 -4.16 14.83
N CYS A 223 2.04 -4.06 15.62
CA CYS A 223 1.02 -3.05 15.43
C CYS A 223 0.59 -2.48 16.76
N ASN A 224 0.37 -1.15 16.82
CA ASN A 224 -0.24 -0.51 17.96
C ASN A 224 -1.72 -0.24 17.70
N LEU A 225 -2.57 -0.80 18.55
CA LEU A 225 -4.00 -0.58 18.58
C LEU A 225 -4.34 0.35 19.74
N THR A 226 -5.34 1.21 19.55
CA THR A 226 -5.90 2.02 20.64
C THR A 226 -7.34 1.62 20.85
N LEU A 227 -7.69 1.25 22.07
CA LEU A 227 -9.04 0.83 22.44
C LEU A 227 -9.55 1.68 23.61
N PRO A 228 -10.85 2.01 23.68
CA PRO A 228 -11.42 2.56 24.91
C PRO A 228 -11.21 1.60 26.10
N ILE A 229 -11.09 2.11 27.33
CA ILE A 229 -11.07 1.29 28.56
C ILE A 229 -12.33 0.43 28.65
N SER A 230 -13.47 0.95 28.18
CA SER A 230 -14.74 0.24 28.09
C SER A 230 -14.79 -0.80 26.96
N GLY A 231 -13.80 -0.85 26.07
CA GLY A 231 -13.78 -1.74 24.92
C GLY A 231 -13.74 -3.22 25.30
N THR A 232 -14.54 -4.01 24.59
CA THR A 232 -14.71 -5.45 24.77
C THR A 232 -13.61 -6.25 24.06
N PHE A 233 -13.55 -7.55 24.34
CA PHE A 233 -12.68 -8.48 23.61
C PHE A 233 -13.09 -8.58 22.14
N ALA A 234 -14.39 -8.50 21.84
CA ALA A 234 -14.90 -8.48 20.47
C ALA A 234 -14.45 -7.23 19.70
N ASP A 235 -14.41 -6.07 20.36
CA ASP A 235 -13.89 -4.83 19.75
C ASP A 235 -12.39 -4.98 19.42
N PHE A 236 -11.63 -5.57 20.36
CA PHE A 236 -10.21 -5.88 20.13
C PHE A 236 -10.00 -6.83 18.94
N LEU A 237 -10.74 -7.94 18.88
CA LEU A 237 -10.67 -8.88 17.76
C LEU A 237 -11.02 -8.23 16.42
N THR A 238 -12.02 -7.33 16.43
CA THR A 238 -12.41 -6.58 15.23
C THR A 238 -11.26 -5.70 14.74
N LEU A 239 -10.57 -5.00 15.63
CA LEU A 239 -9.40 -4.17 15.29
C LEU A 239 -8.23 -5.03 14.79
N VAL A 240 -7.96 -6.17 15.44
CA VAL A 240 -6.91 -7.12 15.00
C VAL A 240 -7.22 -7.63 13.58
N ASN A 241 -8.45 -8.04 13.31
CA ASN A 241 -8.84 -8.54 11.99
C ASN A 241 -8.80 -7.43 10.93
N GLN A 242 -9.20 -6.21 11.25
CA GLN A 242 -9.08 -5.06 10.34
C GLN A 242 -7.61 -4.77 9.98
N GLN A 243 -6.71 -4.88 10.97
CA GLN A 243 -5.31 -4.53 10.80
C GLN A 243 -4.48 -5.63 10.13
N PHE A 244 -4.64 -6.87 10.57
CA PHE A 244 -3.83 -8.00 10.11
C PHE A 244 -4.52 -8.83 9.02
N GLY A 245 -5.83 -8.67 8.83
CA GLY A 245 -6.63 -9.47 7.89
C GLY A 245 -6.79 -10.93 8.31
N VAL A 246 -6.58 -11.23 9.61
CA VAL A 246 -6.65 -12.57 10.18
C VAL A 246 -7.39 -12.56 11.50
N SER A 247 -8.05 -13.68 11.81
CA SER A 247 -8.56 -13.97 13.15
C SER A 247 -7.53 -14.87 13.85
N PRO A 248 -6.81 -14.39 14.88
CA PRO A 248 -5.81 -15.18 15.57
C PRO A 248 -6.43 -16.41 16.25
N GLU A 249 -5.76 -17.55 16.18
CA GLU A 249 -6.15 -18.76 16.93
C GLU A 249 -5.78 -18.64 18.42
N TRP A 250 -4.63 -18.02 18.70
CA TRP A 250 -4.09 -17.86 20.04
C TRP A 250 -3.75 -16.40 20.32
N ILE A 251 -4.26 -15.90 21.44
CA ILE A 251 -4.00 -14.54 21.94
C ILE A 251 -3.40 -14.68 23.32
N GLU A 252 -2.23 -14.09 23.55
CA GLU A 252 -1.53 -14.16 24.83
C GLU A 252 -1.06 -12.78 25.25
N TYR A 253 -0.98 -12.52 26.55
CA TYR A 253 -0.27 -11.36 27.10
C TYR A 253 0.79 -11.83 28.09
N CYS A 254 1.83 -11.03 28.30
CA CYS A 254 2.80 -11.31 29.36
C CYS A 254 2.28 -10.76 30.69
N ASP A 255 2.03 -11.63 31.67
CA ASP A 255 1.88 -11.18 33.05
C ASP A 255 3.23 -10.67 33.56
N ARG A 256 3.23 -9.48 34.13
CA ARG A 256 4.48 -8.86 34.55
C ARG A 256 4.99 -9.34 35.89
N ARG A 257 4.14 -9.97 36.71
CA ARG A 257 4.56 -10.47 38.02
C ARG A 257 5.28 -11.80 37.88
N SER A 258 4.76 -12.69 37.04
CA SER A 258 5.38 -13.99 36.77
C SER A 258 6.29 -14.00 35.54
N ASN A 259 6.18 -13.00 34.65
CA ASN A 259 6.81 -13.00 33.33
C ASN A 259 6.35 -14.18 32.45
N GLU A 260 5.18 -14.75 32.74
CA GLU A 260 4.59 -15.85 31.98
C GLU A 260 3.64 -15.30 30.92
N LYS A 261 3.49 -16.06 29.83
CA LYS A 261 2.46 -15.80 28.84
C LYS A 261 1.15 -16.42 29.30
N ILE A 262 0.10 -15.61 29.34
CA ILE A 262 -1.25 -16.02 29.74
C ILE A 262 -2.16 -15.85 28.53
N SER A 263 -2.90 -16.90 28.20
CA SER A 263 -3.85 -16.91 27.09
C SER A 263 -5.12 -16.10 27.41
N ILE A 264 -5.68 -15.47 26.38
CA ILE A 264 -6.93 -14.73 26.42
C ILE A 264 -7.90 -15.43 25.46
N ALA A 265 -8.83 -16.21 26.01
CA ALA A 265 -9.79 -16.97 25.21
C ALA A 265 -11.18 -16.33 25.17
N ASN A 266 -11.50 -15.48 26.15
CA ASN A 266 -12.84 -14.91 26.32
C ASN A 266 -12.80 -13.51 26.95
N GLU A 267 -14.00 -12.91 27.08
CA GLU A 267 -14.20 -11.58 27.65
C GLU A 267 -13.72 -11.44 29.10
N GLU A 268 -13.77 -12.51 29.90
CA GLU A 268 -13.35 -12.46 31.29
C GLU A 268 -11.82 -12.44 31.40
N ASP A 269 -11.13 -13.27 30.62
CA ASP A 269 -9.67 -13.23 30.50
C ASP A 269 -9.18 -11.85 30.02
N TRP A 270 -9.91 -11.28 29.05
CA TRP A 270 -9.65 -9.94 28.53
C TRP A 270 -9.76 -8.88 29.62
N LYS A 271 -10.82 -8.91 30.42
CA LYS A 271 -10.99 -8.00 31.57
C LYS A 271 -9.86 -8.17 32.58
N ILE A 272 -9.43 -9.39 32.88
CA ILE A 272 -8.32 -9.64 33.80
C ILE A 272 -7.04 -9.00 33.27
N ALA A 273 -6.69 -9.26 32.02
CA ALA A 273 -5.50 -8.74 31.38
C ALA A 273 -5.51 -7.20 31.32
N LYS A 274 -6.62 -6.63 30.82
CA LYS A 274 -6.84 -5.17 30.71
C LYS A 274 -6.81 -4.48 32.07
N ASN A 275 -7.51 -5.01 33.07
CA ASN A 275 -7.53 -4.42 34.42
C ASN A 275 -6.17 -4.55 35.12
N GLY A 276 -5.43 -5.63 34.87
CA GLY A 276 -4.06 -5.80 35.36
C GLY A 276 -3.15 -4.69 34.84
N TYR A 277 -3.20 -4.43 33.52
CA TYR A 277 -2.46 -3.33 32.90
C TYR A 277 -2.89 -1.95 33.41
N ILE A 278 -4.20 -1.66 33.48
CA ILE A 278 -4.71 -0.36 33.96
C ILE A 278 -4.28 -0.10 35.41
N LYS A 279 -4.40 -1.10 36.30
CA LYS A 279 -3.96 -0.97 37.70
C LYS A 279 -2.47 -0.71 37.81
N MET A 280 -1.66 -1.30 36.92
CA MET A 280 -0.21 -1.07 36.91
C MET A 280 0.11 0.35 36.45
N ARG A 281 -0.49 0.80 35.33
CA ARG A 281 -0.34 2.15 34.79
C ARG A 281 -0.63 3.21 35.85
N MET A 282 -1.69 3.02 36.65
CA MET A 282 -2.06 3.92 37.75
C MET A 282 -1.06 3.94 38.92
N ARG A 283 -0.31 2.85 39.16
CA ARG A 283 0.66 2.76 40.28
C ARG A 283 2.01 3.37 39.97
N VAL A 284 2.47 3.26 38.72
CA VAL A 284 3.84 3.61 38.34
C VAL A 284 4.03 5.11 38.20
N GLY A 285 2.95 5.90 38.05
CA GLY A 285 2.97 7.38 38.07
C GLY A 285 3.83 8.05 36.99
N ASN A 286 4.50 7.27 36.15
CA ASN A 286 5.38 7.70 35.08
C ASN A 286 4.81 7.14 33.78
N GLU A 287 4.10 8.00 33.05
CA GLU A 287 3.20 7.61 31.96
C GLU A 287 3.91 7.24 30.64
N GLU A 288 5.22 7.48 30.53
CA GLU A 288 5.79 7.64 29.19
C GLU A 288 6.18 6.36 28.44
N ASN A 289 6.19 5.15 29.05
CA ASN A 289 6.77 3.98 28.35
C ASN A 289 6.01 2.66 28.49
N GLU A 290 4.86 2.60 29.17
CA GLU A 290 4.21 1.30 29.38
C GLU A 290 3.15 0.99 28.33
N ILE A 291 3.48 0.10 27.40
CA ILE A 291 2.58 -0.40 26.37
C ILE A 291 2.04 -1.79 26.77
N PHE A 292 0.73 -2.02 26.60
CA PHE A 292 0.12 -3.34 26.85
C PHE A 292 0.46 -4.28 25.68
N LYS A 293 1.42 -5.17 25.86
CA LYS A 293 1.86 -6.08 24.78
C LYS A 293 0.99 -7.35 24.73
N ILE A 294 0.51 -7.67 23.55
CA ILE A 294 -0.28 -8.87 23.24
C ILE A 294 0.39 -9.61 22.08
N PHE A 295 0.54 -10.91 22.21
CA PHE A 295 1.08 -11.81 21.20
C PHE A 295 -0.07 -12.54 20.52
N LEU A 296 -0.01 -12.61 19.20
CA LEU A 296 -1.01 -13.20 18.34
C LEU A 296 -0.35 -14.35 17.58
N THR A 297 -1.04 -15.48 17.49
CA THR A 297 -0.60 -16.66 16.75
C THR A 297 -1.77 -17.24 15.98
N ASN A 298 -1.50 -17.68 14.75
CA ASN A 298 -2.40 -18.52 13.97
C ASN A 298 -1.96 -19.97 14.05
#